data_AF-A0A519SR48-F1
#
_entry.id   AF-A0A519SR48-F1
#
_cell.length_a   1.000
_cell.length_b   1.000
_cell.length_c   1.000
_cell.angle_alpha   90.00
_cell.angle_beta   90.00
_cell.angle_gamma   90.00
#
_symmetry.space_group_name_H-M   'P 1'
#
loop_
_entity.id
_entity.type
_entity.pdbx_description
1 polymer ?
#
loop_
_entity_poly.entity_id
_entity_poly.type
_entity_poly.pdbx_seq_one_letter_code
_entity_poly.pdbx_strand_id
1 'polypeptide(L)'
;MKTVINIKVYDPTWLERPSEEIEYFKSIKEPEDIDAMKYQEGISFDFGFDILDYTVSKNSSHKIILQQDNNLTEATIPNVLVIAFRGEREIREVIISSELIFGNFDAQKSGGKQYFYIYLNGNLDYQIVSENIWLSRGDYTDLFDRFPNTTVYN
;
A
#
# COMPACT_ATOMS: atom_id res chain seq x y z
N MET A 1 -8.93 -6.49 -19.31
CA MET A 1 -7.70 -7.06 -18.72
C MET A 1 -7.97 -7.26 -17.22
N LYS A 2 -7.20 -8.04 -16.44
CA LYS A 2 -7.38 -8.06 -14.97
C LYS A 2 -6.20 -7.32 -14.35
N THR A 3 -6.48 -6.25 -13.62
CA THR A 3 -5.45 -5.44 -12.96
C THR A 3 -5.39 -5.82 -11.49
N VAL A 4 -4.18 -6.14 -11.02
CA VAL A 4 -3.90 -6.61 -9.66
C VAL A 4 -3.00 -5.60 -8.96
N ILE A 5 -3.39 -5.15 -7.79
CA ILE A 5 -2.54 -4.37 -6.88
C ILE A 5 -1.97 -5.34 -5.84
N ASN A 6 -0.65 -5.33 -5.69
CA ASN A 6 0.08 -6.14 -4.73
C ASN A 6 0.79 -5.24 -3.72
N ILE A 7 0.42 -5.36 -2.45
CA ILE A 7 1.15 -4.77 -1.33
C ILE A 7 2.11 -5.83 -0.81
N LYS A 8 3.40 -5.67 -1.10
CA LYS A 8 4.46 -6.53 -0.59
C LYS A 8 5.02 -5.93 0.69
N VAL A 9 5.04 -6.71 1.77
CA VAL A 9 5.61 -6.25 3.05
C VAL A 9 6.95 -6.95 3.23
N TYR A 10 8.02 -6.18 3.40
CA TYR A 10 9.34 -6.75 3.65
C TYR A 10 9.36 -7.50 4.97
N ASP A 11 10.01 -8.66 5.01
CA ASP A 11 10.34 -9.33 6.27
C ASP A 11 11.32 -8.44 7.06
N PRO A 12 11.03 -8.08 8.32
CA PRO A 12 11.95 -7.37 9.22
C PRO A 12 13.39 -7.89 9.18
N THR A 13 13.55 -9.21 9.25
CA THR A 13 14.86 -9.87 9.28
C THR A 13 15.62 -9.67 7.99
N TRP A 14 14.92 -9.56 6.85
CA TRP A 14 15.54 -9.25 5.56
C TRP A 14 16.13 -7.85 5.53
N LEU A 15 15.47 -6.88 6.17
CA LEU A 15 15.93 -5.49 6.23
C LEU A 15 17.16 -5.30 7.11
N GLU A 16 17.33 -6.18 8.10
CA GLU A 16 18.46 -6.18 9.04
C GLU A 16 19.68 -6.98 8.55
N ARG A 17 19.56 -7.70 7.43
CA ARG A 17 20.65 -8.55 6.90
C ARG A 17 21.86 -7.71 6.48
N PRO A 18 23.09 -8.18 6.77
CA PRO A 18 24.30 -7.60 6.22
C PRO A 18 24.30 -7.61 4.68
N SER A 19 24.90 -6.58 4.07
CA SER A 19 24.98 -6.45 2.60
C SER A 19 25.59 -7.69 1.91
N GLU A 20 26.57 -8.33 2.54
CA GLU A 20 27.26 -9.53 2.03
C GLU A 20 26.30 -10.73 1.91
N GLU A 21 25.36 -10.90 2.85
CA GLU A 21 24.33 -11.93 2.77
C GLU A 21 23.31 -11.62 1.67
N ILE A 22 22.90 -10.35 1.54
CA ILE A 22 21.97 -9.92 0.48
C ILE A 22 22.58 -10.20 -0.91
N GLU A 23 23.88 -9.98 -1.09
CA GLU A 23 24.59 -10.31 -2.34
C GLU A 23 24.67 -11.82 -2.58
N TYR A 24 24.90 -12.62 -1.55
CA TYR A 24 24.83 -14.08 -1.64
C TYR A 24 23.45 -14.54 -2.13
N PHE A 25 22.36 -14.04 -1.55
CA PHE A 25 21.00 -14.42 -1.98
C PHE A 25 20.69 -13.99 -3.41
N LYS A 26 21.18 -12.83 -3.88
CA LYS A 26 21.06 -12.42 -5.30
C LYS A 26 21.75 -13.38 -6.27
N SER A 27 22.71 -14.19 -5.80
CA SER A 27 23.41 -15.19 -6.62
C SER A 27 22.68 -16.53 -6.71
N ILE A 28 21.67 -16.77 -5.86
CA ILE A 28 20.85 -17.98 -5.89
C ILE A 28 19.85 -17.87 -7.05
N LYS A 29 19.71 -18.94 -7.83
CA LYS A 29 18.91 -18.98 -9.06
C LYS A 29 17.43 -19.27 -8.84
N GLU A 30 16.94 -19.20 -7.61
CA GLU A 30 15.56 -19.57 -7.23
C GLU A 30 14.81 -18.29 -6.82
N PRO A 31 14.16 -17.59 -7.77
CA PRO A 31 13.54 -16.29 -7.51
C PRO A 31 12.39 -16.37 -6.52
N GLU A 32 11.68 -17.49 -6.49
CA GLU A 32 10.49 -17.71 -5.66
C GLU A 32 10.88 -17.87 -4.19
N ASP A 33 11.92 -18.64 -3.90
CA ASP A 33 12.44 -18.79 -2.53
C ASP A 33 13.00 -17.47 -1.99
N ILE A 34 13.71 -16.70 -2.84
CA ILE A 34 14.18 -15.37 -2.47
C ILE A 34 12.99 -14.42 -2.20
N ASP A 35 11.94 -14.46 -3.01
CA ASP A 35 10.74 -13.63 -2.79
C ASP A 35 10.08 -14.01 -1.44
N ALA A 36 9.96 -15.30 -1.14
CA ALA A 36 9.41 -15.82 0.12
C ALA A 36 10.27 -15.49 1.34
N MET A 37 11.59 -15.39 1.20
CA MET A 37 12.50 -14.96 2.27
C MET A 37 12.50 -13.45 2.47
N LYS A 38 12.23 -12.69 1.41
CA LYS A 38 12.32 -11.23 1.39
C LYS A 38 11.05 -10.56 1.88
N TYR A 39 9.91 -11.18 1.62
CA TYR A 39 8.60 -10.63 1.91
C TYR A 39 7.82 -11.57 2.83
N GLN A 40 7.21 -10.98 3.86
CA GLN A 40 6.17 -11.67 4.62
C GLN A 40 4.83 -11.62 3.87
N GLU A 41 3.79 -12.18 4.47
CA GLU A 41 2.44 -12.15 3.89
C GLU A 41 2.01 -10.70 3.60
N GLY A 42 1.67 -10.45 2.34
CA GLY A 42 1.16 -9.17 1.85
C GLY A 42 -0.33 -9.25 1.54
N ILE A 43 -0.86 -8.26 0.83
CA ILE A 43 -2.21 -8.33 0.27
C ILE A 43 -2.18 -8.18 -1.25
N SER A 44 -3.13 -8.85 -1.90
CA SER A 44 -3.44 -8.64 -3.30
C SER A 44 -4.91 -8.33 -3.44
N PHE A 45 -5.24 -7.29 -4.21
CA PHE A 45 -6.62 -6.97 -4.56
C PHE A 45 -6.73 -6.50 -5.99
N ASP A 46 -7.93 -6.56 -6.54
CA ASP A 46 -8.18 -6.30 -7.95
C ASP A 46 -9.09 -5.09 -8.12
N PHE A 47 -8.80 -4.29 -9.13
CA PHE A 47 -9.79 -3.31 -9.61
C PHE A 47 -10.72 -3.97 -10.62
N GLY A 48 -12.01 -3.63 -10.51
CA GLY A 48 -13.06 -4.10 -11.44
C GLY A 48 -12.97 -3.49 -12.84
N PHE A 49 -11.88 -2.79 -13.17
CA PHE A 49 -11.70 -2.06 -14.42
C PHE A 49 -10.24 -2.07 -14.89
N ASP A 50 -10.06 -1.72 -16.17
CA ASP A 50 -8.74 -1.59 -16.79
C ASP A 50 -8.12 -0.23 -16.46
N ILE A 51 -6.90 -0.25 -15.92
CA ILE A 51 -6.15 0.97 -15.62
C ILE A 51 -5.48 1.47 -16.90
N LEU A 52 -5.86 2.67 -17.32
CA LEU A 52 -5.33 3.34 -18.51
C LEU A 52 -4.09 4.18 -18.16
N ASP A 53 -4.10 4.82 -17.00
CA ASP A 53 -3.04 5.70 -16.51
C ASP A 53 -3.00 5.70 -14.99
N TYR A 54 -1.88 6.12 -14.40
CA TYR A 54 -1.73 6.29 -12.96
C TYR A 54 -0.84 7.48 -12.61
N THR A 55 -1.14 8.13 -11.49
CA THR A 55 -0.32 9.21 -10.93
C THR A 55 0.11 8.87 -9.51
N VAL A 56 1.38 9.12 -9.21
CA VAL A 56 1.96 8.86 -7.87
C VAL A 56 2.31 10.19 -7.21
N SER A 57 1.66 10.49 -6.09
CA SER A 57 1.86 11.70 -5.31
C SER A 57 2.47 11.32 -3.96
N LYS A 58 3.73 11.68 -3.74
CA LYS A 58 4.45 11.42 -2.48
C LYS A 58 4.26 12.57 -1.49
N ASN A 59 4.29 12.27 -0.19
CA ASN A 59 4.18 13.25 0.91
C ASN A 59 2.98 14.19 0.75
N SER A 60 1.87 13.65 0.24
CA SER A 60 0.63 14.38 0.01
C SER A 60 -0.25 14.32 1.24
N SER A 61 -1.43 14.94 1.17
CA SER A 61 -2.51 14.71 2.11
C SER A 61 -3.71 14.13 1.37
N HIS A 62 -4.49 13.30 2.06
CA HIS A 62 -5.67 12.69 1.48
C HIS A 62 -6.88 12.92 2.38
N LYS A 63 -8.01 13.28 1.77
CA LYS A 63 -9.27 13.49 2.47
C LYS A 63 -10.08 12.20 2.46
N ILE A 64 -10.61 11.85 3.62
CA ILE A 64 -11.53 10.73 3.79
C ILE A 64 -12.85 11.21 4.38
N ILE A 65 -13.92 10.45 4.13
CA ILE A 65 -15.20 10.65 4.77
C ILE A 65 -15.35 9.61 5.88
N LEU A 66 -15.64 10.08 7.08
CA LEU A 66 -15.91 9.27 8.26
C LEU A 66 -17.40 9.32 8.57
N GLN A 67 -18.01 8.18 8.86
CA GLN A 67 -19.40 8.09 9.31
C GLN A 67 -19.46 7.80 10.82
N GLN A 68 -20.30 8.56 11.53
CA GLN A 68 -20.62 8.38 12.95
C GLN A 68 -22.09 8.68 13.20
N ASP A 69 -22.86 7.75 13.74
CA ASP A 69 -24.28 7.97 14.07
C ASP A 69 -25.10 8.58 12.92
N ASN A 70 -24.84 8.13 11.69
CA ASN A 70 -25.39 8.64 10.42
C ASN A 70 -24.99 10.07 10.02
N ASN A 71 -24.02 10.68 10.71
CA ASN A 71 -23.39 11.92 10.30
C ASN A 71 -22.09 11.63 9.54
N LEU A 72 -21.87 12.38 8.47
CA LEU A 72 -20.63 12.33 7.68
C LEU A 72 -19.71 13.49 8.09
N THR A 73 -18.45 13.17 8.36
CA THR A 73 -17.41 14.13 8.72
C THR A 73 -16.20 13.97 7.81
N GLU A 74 -15.66 15.06 7.29
CA GLU A 74 -14.41 15.03 6.54
C GLU A 74 -13.21 14.99 7.50
N ALA A 75 -12.27 14.09 7.26
CA ALA A 75 -10.97 14.08 7.90
C ALA A 75 -9.85 14.14 6.85
N THR A 76 -8.71 14.69 7.22
CA THR A 76 -7.52 14.75 6.35
C THR A 76 -6.39 13.96 7.00
N ILE A 77 -5.85 13.01 6.25
CA ILE A 77 -4.68 12.23 6.61
C ILE A 77 -3.45 12.93 6.02
N PRO A 78 -2.50 13.41 6.85
CA PRO A 78 -1.29 14.04 6.36
C PRO A 78 -0.25 13.01 5.91
N ASN A 79 0.75 13.48 5.14
CA ASN A 79 1.96 12.74 4.82
C ASN A 79 1.77 11.32 4.25
N VAL A 80 0.93 11.17 3.24
CA VAL A 80 0.63 9.90 2.57
C VAL A 80 1.23 9.84 1.16
N LEU A 81 1.54 8.62 0.72
CA LEU A 81 1.63 8.26 -0.69
C LEU A 81 0.21 8.04 -1.21
N VAL A 82 -0.17 8.77 -2.26
CA VAL A 82 -1.42 8.56 -2.98
C VAL A 82 -1.08 8.10 -4.39
N ILE A 83 -1.60 6.93 -4.77
CA ILE A 83 -1.53 6.43 -6.14
C ILE A 83 -2.94 6.45 -6.70
N ALA A 84 -3.21 7.39 -7.60
CA ALA A 84 -4.49 7.50 -8.27
C ALA A 84 -4.43 6.74 -9.60
N PHE A 85 -5.24 5.70 -9.70
CA PHE A 85 -5.37 4.86 -10.89
C PHE A 85 -6.62 5.26 -11.67
N ARG A 86 -6.45 5.58 -12.95
CA ARG A 86 -7.52 6.08 -13.82
C ARG A 86 -7.92 5.03 -14.83
N GLY A 87 -9.20 4.65 -14.80
CA GLY A 87 -9.88 3.91 -15.85
C GLY A 87 -10.59 4.83 -16.84
N GLU A 88 -11.42 4.26 -17.70
CA GLU A 88 -12.20 5.04 -18.68
C GLU A 88 -13.28 5.92 -18.02
N ARG A 89 -13.88 5.43 -16.92
CA ARG A 89 -15.02 6.08 -16.25
C ARG A 89 -14.87 6.23 -14.74
N GLU A 90 -13.82 5.68 -14.16
CA GLU A 90 -13.61 5.69 -12.71
C GLU A 90 -12.16 5.98 -12.36
N ILE A 91 -11.97 6.52 -11.16
CA ILE A 91 -10.66 6.70 -10.53
C ILE A 91 -10.71 5.99 -9.19
N ARG A 92 -9.70 5.18 -8.91
CA ARG A 92 -9.50 4.61 -7.57
C ARG A 92 -8.13 5.00 -7.06
N GLU A 93 -8.08 5.33 -5.79
CA GLU A 93 -6.86 5.72 -5.11
C GLU A 93 -6.41 4.60 -4.17
N VAL A 94 -5.10 4.41 -4.07
CA VAL A 94 -4.47 3.65 -2.99
C VAL A 94 -3.67 4.64 -2.15
N ILE A 95 -3.92 4.64 -0.84
CA ILE A 95 -3.43 5.62 0.11
C ILE A 95 -2.64 4.90 1.19
N ILE A 96 -1.38 5.28 1.37
CA ILE A 96 -0.47 4.63 2.31
C ILE A 96 0.33 5.69 3.06
N SER A 97 0.42 5.60 4.39
CA SER A 97 1.32 6.48 5.18
C SER A 97 2.74 6.42 4.62
N SER A 98 3.34 7.59 4.36
CA SER A 98 4.62 7.65 3.62
C SER A 98 5.76 6.96 4.34
N GLU A 99 5.73 6.91 5.68
CA GLU A 99 6.75 6.22 6.49
C GLU A 99 6.73 4.70 6.29
N LEU A 100 5.59 4.12 5.92
CA LEU A 100 5.50 2.69 5.63
C LEU A 100 6.20 2.34 4.31
N ILE A 101 6.46 3.29 3.42
CA ILE A 101 7.02 3.01 2.10
C ILE A 101 8.52 2.72 2.20
N PHE A 102 8.90 1.48 1.91
CA PHE A 102 10.30 1.05 1.91
C PHE A 102 10.93 1.09 0.51
N GLY A 103 10.14 0.85 -0.54
CA GLY A 103 10.61 0.71 -1.91
C GLY A 103 9.93 1.65 -2.91
N ASN A 104 10.46 1.66 -4.13
CA ASN A 104 9.80 2.35 -5.23
C ASN A 104 8.56 1.59 -5.70
N PHE A 105 7.52 2.33 -6.05
CA PHE A 105 6.37 1.78 -6.77
C PHE A 105 6.79 1.18 -8.10
N ASP A 106 6.28 0.00 -8.43
CA ASP A 106 6.62 -0.74 -9.64
C ASP A 106 5.35 -1.20 -10.39
N ALA A 107 5.45 -1.29 -11.72
CA ALA A 107 4.35 -1.69 -12.59
C ALA A 107 4.84 -2.70 -13.63
N GLN A 108 4.21 -3.87 -13.67
CA GLN A 108 4.60 -4.97 -14.55
C GLN A 108 3.41 -5.51 -15.33
N LYS A 109 3.65 -6.01 -16.55
CA LYS A 109 2.67 -6.81 -17.30
C LYS A 109 3.18 -8.24 -17.44
N SER A 110 2.35 -9.20 -17.04
CA SER A 110 2.68 -10.64 -17.15
C SER A 110 1.41 -11.47 -17.29
N GLY A 111 1.44 -12.48 -18.17
CA GLY A 111 0.31 -13.41 -18.35
C GLY A 111 -1.02 -12.73 -18.72
N GLY A 112 -0.99 -11.62 -19.45
CA GLY A 112 -2.19 -10.85 -19.82
C GLY A 112 -2.82 -10.08 -18.65
N LYS A 113 -2.11 -9.91 -17.54
CA LYS A 113 -2.50 -9.09 -16.39
C LYS A 113 -1.53 -7.93 -16.20
N GLN A 114 -2.02 -6.85 -15.59
CA GLN A 114 -1.20 -5.74 -15.16
C GLN A 114 -1.10 -5.77 -13.63
N TYR A 115 0.12 -5.72 -13.12
CA TYR A 115 0.46 -5.77 -11.72
C TYR A 115 1.05 -4.43 -11.30
N PHE A 116 0.62 -3.94 -10.15
CA PHE A 116 1.20 -2.78 -9.50
C PHE A 116 1.68 -3.17 -8.13
N TYR A 117 2.96 -2.95 -7.84
CA TYR A 117 3.59 -3.35 -6.59
C TYR A 117 3.89 -2.14 -5.74
N ILE A 118 3.46 -2.21 -4.49
CA ILE A 118 3.79 -1.23 -3.45
C ILE A 118 4.50 -1.98 -2.33
N TYR A 119 5.63 -1.44 -1.88
CA TYR A 119 6.51 -2.14 -0.96
C TYR A 119 6.57 -1.45 0.40
N LEU A 120 6.15 -2.17 1.44
CA LEU A 120 6.07 -1.66 2.80
C LEU A 120 7.23 -2.13 3.68
N ASN A 121 7.61 -1.28 4.63
CA ASN A 121 8.57 -1.59 5.68
C ASN A 121 7.91 -2.46 6.75
N GLY A 122 8.33 -3.72 6.88
CA GLY A 122 7.77 -4.63 7.88
C GLY A 122 8.15 -4.32 9.32
N ASN A 123 9.12 -3.43 9.56
CA ASN A 123 9.52 -3.00 10.92
C ASN A 123 8.53 -2.01 11.54
N LEU A 124 7.57 -1.51 10.77
CA LEU A 124 6.63 -0.49 11.22
C LEU A 124 5.25 -1.10 11.38
N ASP A 125 4.66 -0.91 12.56
CA ASP A 125 3.27 -1.27 12.80
C ASP A 125 2.34 -0.40 11.96
N TYR A 126 1.32 -1.02 11.38
CA TYR A 126 0.31 -0.35 10.59
C TYR A 126 -1.09 -0.92 10.86
N GLN A 127 -2.11 -0.20 10.42
CA GLN A 127 -3.50 -0.61 10.45
C GLN A 127 -4.14 -0.36 9.09
N ILE A 128 -4.97 -1.31 8.66
CA ILE A 128 -5.74 -1.21 7.43
C ILE A 128 -7.09 -0.61 7.78
N VAL A 129 -7.37 0.57 7.24
CA VAL A 129 -8.62 1.29 7.51
C VAL A 129 -9.68 0.96 6.46
N SER A 130 -9.24 0.76 5.23
CA SER A 130 -10.01 0.24 4.09
C SER A 130 -9.06 -0.59 3.25
N GLU A 131 -9.58 -1.44 2.36
CA GLU A 131 -8.78 -2.28 1.44
C GLU A 131 -7.64 -1.49 0.77
N ASN A 132 -7.90 -0.22 0.43
CA ASN A 132 -6.98 0.69 -0.24
C ASN A 132 -6.38 1.80 0.66
N ILE A 133 -6.60 1.80 1.98
CA ILE A 133 -6.09 2.82 2.92
C ILE A 133 -5.32 2.16 4.06
N TRP A 134 -4.00 2.35 4.08
CA TRP A 134 -3.06 1.72 5.01
C TRP A 134 -2.30 2.78 5.78
N LEU A 135 -2.53 2.85 7.08
CA LEU A 135 -1.96 3.89 7.93
C LEU A 135 -0.93 3.32 8.87
N SER A 136 0.13 4.08 9.13
CA SER A 136 1.01 3.74 10.25
C SER A 136 0.23 3.75 11.55
N ARG A 137 0.76 3.08 12.58
CA ARG A 137 0.11 3.05 13.88
C ARG A 137 -0.10 4.46 14.46
N GLY A 138 0.84 5.37 14.22
CA GLY A 138 0.74 6.78 14.63
C GLY A 138 -0.40 7.49 13.92
N ASP A 139 -0.40 7.51 12.58
CA ASP A 139 -1.43 8.17 11.78
C ASP A 139 -2.84 7.60 12.05
N TYR A 140 -2.94 6.29 12.25
CA TYR A 140 -4.18 5.63 12.63
C TYR A 140 -4.68 6.15 13.98
N THR A 141 -3.81 6.16 15.00
CA THR A 141 -4.18 6.57 16.36
C THR A 141 -4.60 8.05 16.35
N ASP A 142 -3.81 8.92 15.71
CA ASP A 142 -4.11 10.34 15.60
C ASP A 142 -5.46 10.60 14.90
N LEU A 143 -5.80 9.81 13.87
CA LEU A 143 -7.08 9.92 13.18
C LEU A 143 -8.25 9.50 14.08
N PHE A 144 -8.19 8.32 14.69
CA PHE A 144 -9.31 7.74 15.43
C PHE A 144 -9.44 8.26 16.87
N ASP A 145 -8.40 8.84 17.44
CA ASP A 145 -8.50 9.61 18.70
C ASP A 145 -9.24 10.93 18.49
N ARG A 146 -9.06 11.56 17.32
CA ARG A 146 -9.78 12.79 16.93
C ARG A 146 -11.22 12.52 16.51
N PHE A 147 -11.48 11.34 15.95
CA PHE A 147 -12.78 10.92 15.46
C PHE A 147 -13.14 9.53 16.03
N PRO A 148 -13.42 9.44 17.34
CA PRO A 148 -13.69 8.16 17.99
C PRO A 148 -15.01 7.56 17.50
N ASN A 149 -15.09 6.23 17.44
CA ASN A 149 -16.26 5.46 17.01
C ASN A 149 -16.74 5.79 15.58
N THR A 150 -15.81 6.13 14.69
CA THR A 150 -16.12 6.39 13.28
C THR A 150 -15.65 5.25 12.39
N THR A 151 -16.31 5.09 11.25
CA THR A 151 -15.90 4.15 10.19
C THR A 151 -15.66 4.91 8.90
N VAL A 152 -14.70 4.45 8.09
CA VAL A 152 -14.48 5.05 6.76
C VAL A 152 -15.64 4.69 5.84
N TYR A 153 -16.18 5.71 5.17
CA TYR A 153 -17.24 5.60 4.19
C TYR A 153 -16.64 5.71 2.78
N ASN A 154 -16.83 4.66 1.96
CA ASN A 154 -16.33 4.55 0.58
C ASN A 154 -17.38 5.00 -0.44
#